data_AF-A0A1M6H197-F1
#
_entry.id   AF-A0A1M6H197-F1
#
_cell.length_a   1.000
_cell.length_b   1.000
_cell.length_c   1.000
_cell.angle_alpha   90.00
_cell.angle_beta   90.00
_cell.angle_gamma   90.00
#
_symmetry.space_group_name_H-M   'P 1'
#
loop_
_entity.id
_entity.type
_entity.pdbx_description
1 polymer ?
#
loop_
_entity_poly.entity_id
_entity_poly.type
_entity_poly.pdbx_seq_one_letter_code
_entity_poly.pdbx_strand_id
1 'polypeptide(L)'
;MKTINLQLVLKIALAIILVQTLFFKFTASQESVYIFSKLNVEPYGRIGSGIIELFASFLLFFKRTKFYASLTVLGTMLGAIVSHVTVLGIEVMNDGGMLFLLASVCFFISAYLVFLYKNDFINDFNQLKK
;
A
#
# COMPACT_ATOMS: atom_id res chain seq x y z
N MET A 1 4.21 -7.48 31.16
CA MET A 1 3.29 -7.20 30.03
C MET A 1 4.14 -6.86 28.81
N LYS A 2 4.01 -7.57 27.68
CA LYS A 2 4.71 -7.17 26.44
C LYS A 2 4.10 -5.85 25.97
N THR A 3 4.86 -4.76 26.03
CA THR A 3 4.45 -3.47 25.47
C THR A 3 4.25 -3.61 23.97
N ILE A 4 3.01 -3.42 23.51
CA ILE A 4 2.70 -3.37 22.09
C ILE A 4 3.42 -2.14 21.50
N ASN A 5 4.35 -2.38 20.58
CA ASN A 5 5.07 -1.30 19.91
C ASN A 5 4.15 -0.63 18.88
N LEU A 6 4.08 0.71 18.90
CA LEU A 6 3.32 1.51 17.93
C LEU A 6 3.58 1.08 16.48
N GLN A 7 4.83 0.76 16.15
CA GLN A 7 5.21 0.29 14.81
C GLN A 7 4.50 -1.01 14.42
N LEU A 8 4.30 -1.91 15.37
CA LEU A 8 3.61 -3.17 15.13
C LEU A 8 2.12 -2.93 14.86
N VAL A 9 1.50 -2.02 15.61
CA VAL A 9 0.10 -1.62 15.39
C VAL A 9 -0.08 -1.04 13.98
N LEU A 10 0.80 -0.12 13.58
CA LEU A 10 0.75 0.50 12.25
C LEU A 10 0.94 -0.51 11.12
N LYS A 11 1.85 -1.48 11.29
CA LYS A 11 2.04 -2.56 10.31
C LYS A 11 0.84 -3.48 10.19
N ILE A 12 0.24 -3.85 11.32
CA ILE A 12 -0.98 -4.67 11.34
C ILE A 12 -2.12 -3.91 10.66
N ALA A 13 -2.32 -2.64 10.99
CA ALA A 13 -3.35 -1.81 10.35
C ALA A 13 -3.16 -1.72 8.83
N LEU A 14 -1.94 -1.43 8.35
CA LEU A 14 -1.63 -1.44 6.92
C LEU A 14 -1.92 -2.78 6.27
N ALA A 15 -1.44 -3.88 6.87
CA ALA A 15 -1.61 -5.21 6.30
C ALA A 15 -3.09 -5.60 6.20
N ILE A 16 -3.90 -5.28 7.22
CA ILE A 16 -5.36 -5.53 7.20
C ILE A 16 -6.01 -4.75 6.07
N ILE A 17 -5.75 -3.45 5.93
CA ILE A 17 -6.36 -2.62 4.88
C ILE A 17 -5.94 -3.13 3.50
N LEU A 18 -4.65 -3.43 3.30
CA LEU A 18 -4.16 -3.99 2.04
C LEU A 18 -4.85 -5.31 1.72
N VAL A 19 -4.84 -6.29 2.63
CA VAL A 19 -5.48 -7.60 2.42
C VAL A 19 -6.97 -7.48 2.13
N GLN A 20 -7.66 -6.56 2.80
CA GLN A 20 -9.07 -6.28 2.50
C GLN A 20 -9.24 -5.74 1.08
N THR A 21 -8.44 -4.76 0.64
CA THR A 21 -8.53 -4.22 -0.73
C THR A 21 -8.13 -5.24 -1.79
N LEU A 22 -7.21 -6.14 -1.47
CA LEU A 22 -6.76 -7.23 -2.34
C LEU A 22 -7.88 -8.22 -2.67
N PHE A 23 -8.78 -8.49 -1.71
CA PHE A 23 -9.95 -9.32 -1.96
C PHE A 23 -10.76 -8.77 -3.13
N PHE A 24 -11.06 -7.47 -3.14
CA PHE A 24 -11.82 -6.82 -4.21
C PHE A 24 -11.07 -6.80 -5.54
N LYS A 25 -9.73 -6.64 -5.51
CA LYS A 25 -8.88 -6.71 -6.71
C LYS A 25 -8.87 -8.11 -7.31
N PHE A 26 -8.61 -9.15 -6.52
CA PHE A 26 -8.46 -10.51 -7.06
C PHE A 26 -9.80 -11.17 -7.43
N THR A 27 -10.90 -10.82 -6.75
CA THR A 27 -12.25 -11.29 -7.10
C THR A 27 -12.86 -10.57 -8.30
N ALA A 28 -12.16 -9.57 -8.87
CA ALA A 28 -12.67 -8.74 -9.96
C ALA A 28 -14.04 -8.14 -9.65
N SER A 29 -14.19 -7.60 -8.42
CA SER A 29 -15.39 -6.85 -8.04
C SER A 29 -15.68 -5.72 -9.04
N GLN A 30 -16.96 -5.39 -9.22
CA GLN A 30 -17.40 -4.40 -10.21
C GLN A 30 -16.69 -3.05 -10.02
N GLU A 31 -16.53 -2.61 -8.78
CA GLU A 31 -15.82 -1.37 -8.42
C GLU A 31 -14.34 -1.43 -8.80
N SER A 32 -13.66 -2.54 -8.50
CA SER A 32 -12.27 -2.70 -8.87
C SER A 32 -12.08 -2.72 -10.38
N VAL A 33 -12.89 -3.48 -11.12
CA VAL A 33 -12.83 -3.51 -12.59
C VAL A 33 -13.12 -2.14 -13.18
N TYR A 34 -14.10 -1.40 -12.63
CA TYR A 34 -14.42 -0.04 -13.04
C TYR A 34 -13.22 0.90 -12.91
N ILE A 35 -12.58 0.93 -11.73
CA ILE A 35 -11.41 1.78 -11.45
C ILE A 35 -10.28 1.51 -12.44
N PHE A 36 -9.88 0.25 -12.59
CA PHE A 36 -8.74 -0.08 -13.45
C PHE A 36 -9.07 0.04 -14.95
N SER A 37 -10.33 -0.14 -15.34
CA SER A 37 -10.78 0.13 -16.72
C SER A 37 -10.76 1.64 -17.01
N LYS A 38 -11.20 2.47 -16.06
CA LYS A 38 -11.17 3.93 -16.18
C LYS A 38 -9.73 4.46 -16.31
N LEU A 39 -8.79 3.80 -15.64
CA LEU A 39 -7.36 4.09 -15.74
C LEU A 39 -6.68 3.48 -17.00
N ASN A 40 -7.43 2.78 -17.87
CA ASN A 40 -6.92 2.09 -19.06
C ASN A 40 -5.79 1.08 -18.78
N VAL A 41 -5.80 0.45 -17.61
CA VAL A 41 -4.78 -0.53 -17.19
C VAL A 41 -5.39 -1.89 -16.80
N GLU A 42 -6.69 -2.10 -16.95
CA GLU A 42 -7.33 -3.40 -16.74
C GLU A 42 -6.88 -4.43 -17.80
N PRO A 43 -6.63 -5.72 -17.44
CA PRO A 43 -6.61 -6.29 -16.10
C PRO A 43 -5.24 -6.23 -15.41
N TYR A 44 -4.19 -5.90 -16.15
CA TYR A 44 -2.81 -6.04 -15.71
C TYR A 44 -2.47 -5.11 -14.54
N GLY A 45 -2.97 -3.88 -14.54
CA GLY A 45 -2.84 -2.93 -13.44
C GLY A 45 -3.53 -3.43 -12.17
N ARG A 46 -4.72 -4.02 -12.29
CA ARG A 46 -5.46 -4.57 -11.14
C ARG A 46 -4.73 -5.75 -10.52
N ILE A 47 -4.40 -6.75 -11.33
CA ILE A 47 -3.74 -7.97 -10.87
C ILE A 47 -2.30 -7.68 -10.43
N GLY A 48 -1.56 -6.90 -11.22
CA GLY A 48 -0.17 -6.53 -10.94
C GLY A 48 -0.03 -5.72 -9.66
N SER A 49 -0.83 -4.67 -9.48
CA SER A 49 -0.84 -3.91 -8.21
C SER A 49 -1.25 -4.80 -7.03
N GLY A 50 -2.22 -5.69 -7.24
CA GLY A 50 -2.63 -6.65 -6.21
C GLY A 50 -1.50 -7.58 -5.78
N ILE A 51 -0.72 -8.12 -6.71
CA ILE A 51 0.43 -8.99 -6.38
C ILE A 51 1.49 -8.20 -5.59
N ILE A 52 1.81 -6.98 -6.03
CA ILE A 52 2.80 -6.11 -5.39
C ILE A 52 2.37 -5.80 -3.94
N GLU A 53 1.11 -5.42 -3.74
CA GLU A 53 0.55 -5.10 -2.43
C GLU A 53 0.45 -6.33 -1.51
N LEU A 54 0.15 -7.51 -2.06
CA LEU A 54 0.14 -8.76 -1.30
C LEU A 54 1.51 -9.04 -0.70
N PHE A 55 2.57 -9.00 -1.52
CA PHE A 55 3.92 -9.17 -1.03
C PHE A 55 4.30 -8.08 -0.02
N ALA A 56 3.98 -6.81 -0.29
CA ALA A 56 4.27 -5.73 0.64
C ALA A 56 3.60 -5.94 2.01
N SER A 57 2.35 -6.41 2.04
CA SER A 57 1.60 -6.67 3.28
C SER A 57 2.28 -7.69 4.19
N PHE A 58 2.91 -8.71 3.61
CA PHE A 58 3.66 -9.74 4.35
C PHE A 58 5.08 -9.28 4.70
N LEU A 59 5.78 -8.67 3.74
CA LEU A 59 7.18 -8.26 3.89
C LEU A 59 7.37 -7.11 4.91
N LEU A 60 6.30 -6.38 5.28
CA LEU A 60 6.32 -5.38 6.35
C LEU A 60 6.79 -5.95 7.70
N PHE A 61 6.59 -7.25 7.94
CA PHE A 61 6.87 -7.88 9.24
C PHE A 61 8.30 -8.42 9.38
N PHE A 62 9.07 -8.54 8.30
CA PHE A 62 10.45 -9.04 8.36
C PHE A 62 11.44 -7.91 8.55
N LYS A 63 12.40 -8.11 9.46
CA LYS A 63 13.40 -7.08 9.82
C LYS A 63 14.21 -6.56 8.63
N ARG A 64 14.53 -7.43 7.66
CA ARG A 64 15.36 -7.09 6.48
C ARG A 64 14.56 -6.42 5.36
N THR A 65 13.25 -6.62 5.29
CA THR A 65 12.43 -6.13 4.16
C THR A 65 11.47 -5.03 4.55
N LYS A 66 11.28 -4.75 5.85
CA LYS A 66 10.32 -3.75 6.35
C LYS A 66 10.46 -2.37 5.69
N PHE A 67 11.68 -1.92 5.40
CA PHE A 67 11.93 -0.65 4.71
C PHE A 67 11.36 -0.70 3.28
N TYR A 68 11.83 -1.66 2.48
CA TYR A 68 11.39 -1.83 1.09
C TYR A 68 9.88 -2.08 0.99
N ALA A 69 9.32 -2.89 1.88
CA ALA A 69 7.88 -3.13 1.94
C ALA A 69 7.10 -1.84 2.25
N SER A 70 7.54 -1.04 3.23
CA SER A 70 6.90 0.25 3.52
C SER A 70 7.01 1.24 2.36
N LEU A 71 8.13 1.23 1.63
CA LEU A 71 8.33 2.05 0.43
C LEU A 71 7.42 1.61 -0.72
N THR A 72 7.23 0.30 -0.91
CA THR A 72 6.30 -0.25 -1.88
C THR A 72 4.87 0.19 -1.59
N VAL A 73 4.41 0.07 -0.33
CA VAL A 73 3.07 0.55 0.06
C VAL A 73 2.94 2.06 -0.18
N LEU A 74 3.97 2.84 0.18
CA LEU A 74 3.95 4.28 -0.06
C LEU A 74 3.77 4.61 -1.56
N GLY A 75 4.51 3.92 -2.43
CA GLY A 75 4.44 4.10 -3.87
C GLY A 75 3.09 3.69 -4.46
N THR A 76 2.50 2.56 -4.03
CA THR A 76 1.19 2.14 -4.53
C THR A 76 0.07 3.06 -4.05
N MET A 77 0.11 3.50 -2.79
CA MET A 77 -0.87 4.46 -2.27
C MET A 77 -0.73 5.83 -2.93
N LEU A 78 0.49 6.28 -3.23
CA LEU A 78 0.71 7.50 -4.03
C LEU A 78 0.07 7.38 -5.41
N GLY A 79 0.27 6.24 -6.10
CA GLY A 79 -0.35 5.97 -7.39
C GLY A 79 -1.88 6.00 -7.32
N ALA A 80 -2.46 5.41 -6.27
CA ALA A 80 -3.91 5.46 -6.03
C ALA A 80 -4.41 6.89 -5.80
N ILE A 81 -3.76 7.65 -4.92
CA ILE A 81 -4.11 9.06 -4.63
C ILE A 81 -4.03 9.92 -5.89
N VAL A 82 -2.94 9.80 -6.65
CA VAL A 82 -2.79 10.53 -7.92
C VAL A 82 -3.89 10.15 -8.89
N SER A 83 -4.24 8.87 -9.00
CA SER A 83 -5.34 8.39 -9.85
C SER A 83 -6.70 8.99 -9.43
N HIS A 84 -6.96 9.11 -8.14
CA HIS A 84 -8.15 9.80 -7.61
C HIS A 84 -8.17 11.29 -7.94
N VAL A 85 -7.06 11.99 -7.72
CA VAL A 85 -6.99 13.45 -7.96
C VAL A 85 -7.08 13.79 -9.45
N THR A 86 -6.62 12.91 -10.34
CA THR A 86 -6.48 13.22 -11.77
C THR A 86 -7.55 12.59 -12.66
N VAL A 87 -7.98 11.35 -12.40
CA VAL A 87 -8.83 10.57 -13.33
C VAL A 87 -10.14 10.11 -12.70
N LEU A 88 -10.11 9.60 -11.46
CA LEU A 88 -11.28 8.95 -10.87
C LEU A 88 -12.22 9.93 -10.16
N GLY A 89 -11.68 10.98 -9.55
CA GLY A 89 -12.38 11.80 -8.55
C GLY A 89 -12.22 11.25 -7.13
N ILE A 90 -12.66 12.02 -6.14
CA ILE A 90 -12.60 11.61 -4.72
C ILE A 90 -13.57 10.46 -4.44
N GLU A 91 -14.79 10.57 -4.94
CA GLU A 91 -15.84 9.58 -4.80
C GLU A 91 -15.94 8.72 -6.07
N VAL A 92 -15.98 7.41 -5.88
CA VAL A 92 -16.09 6.42 -6.97
C VAL A 92 -17.28 5.52 -6.69
N MET A 93 -18.18 5.37 -7.66
CA MET A 93 -19.34 4.48 -7.54
C MET A 93 -20.21 4.70 -6.28
N ASN A 94 -20.32 5.95 -5.81
CA ASN A 94 -21.03 6.33 -4.59
C ASN A 94 -20.44 5.72 -3.30
N ASP A 95 -19.12 5.50 -3.24
CA ASP A 95 -18.41 5.03 -2.05
C ASP A 95 -18.24 6.10 -0.95
N GLY A 96 -18.71 7.32 -1.19
CA GLY A 96 -18.55 8.45 -0.27
C GLY A 96 -17.09 8.89 -0.06
N GLY A 97 -16.18 8.51 -0.95
CA GLY A 97 -14.74 8.82 -0.84
C GLY A 97 -13.95 7.87 0.07
N MET A 98 -14.53 6.72 0.41
CA MET A 98 -13.90 5.72 1.28
C MET A 98 -12.57 5.21 0.72
N LEU A 99 -12.49 4.92 -0.58
CA LEU A 99 -11.25 4.43 -1.20
C LEU A 99 -10.14 5.48 -1.17
N PHE A 100 -10.48 6.74 -1.44
CA PHE A 100 -9.54 7.85 -1.36
C PHE A 100 -9.02 8.05 0.07
N LEU A 101 -9.91 7.98 1.06
CA LEU A 101 -9.55 8.11 2.47
C LEU A 101 -8.63 6.98 2.91
N LEU A 102 -8.96 5.72 2.57
CA LEU A 102 -8.11 4.56 2.87
C LEU A 102 -6.72 4.70 2.25
N ALA A 103 -6.65 5.09 0.97
CA ALA A 103 -5.38 5.33 0.29
C ALA A 103 -4.55 6.42 1.01
N SER A 104 -5.20 7.51 1.42
CA SER A 104 -4.56 8.62 2.15
C SER A 104 -4.04 8.19 3.52
N VAL A 105 -4.83 7.46 4.30
CA VAL A 105 -4.43 6.94 5.61
C VAL A 105 -3.22 5.99 5.46
N CYS A 106 -3.30 5.05 4.53
CA CYS A 106 -2.20 4.12 4.25
C CYS A 106 -0.94 4.84 3.75
N PHE A 107 -1.09 5.90 2.96
CA PHE A 107 0.02 6.74 2.50
C PHE A 107 0.76 7.39 3.69
N PHE A 108 0.04 8.04 4.61
CA PHE A 108 0.70 8.68 5.76
C PHE A 108 1.32 7.68 6.72
N ILE A 109 0.66 6.53 6.96
CA ILE A 109 1.22 5.47 7.80
C ILE A 109 2.50 4.91 7.18
N SER A 110 2.47 4.59 5.88
CA SER A 110 3.65 4.05 5.18
C SER A 110 4.77 5.07 5.08
N ALA A 111 4.48 6.36 4.86
CA ALA A 111 5.47 7.44 4.87
C ALA A 111 6.20 7.53 6.22
N TYR A 112 5.45 7.46 7.33
CA TYR A 112 6.02 7.43 8.67
C TYR A 112 6.94 6.21 8.89
N LEU A 113 6.51 5.03 8.44
CA LEU A 113 7.33 3.81 8.55
C LEU A 113 8.60 3.89 7.69
N VAL A 114 8.53 4.42 6.47
CA VAL A 114 9.71 4.65 5.61
C VAL A 114 10.70 5.57 6.31
N PHE A 115 10.23 6.70 6.87
CA PHE A 115 11.08 7.63 7.59
C PHE A 115 11.76 6.99 8.81
N LEU A 116 11.06 6.09 9.49
CA LEU A 116 11.57 5.37 10.66
C LEU A 116 12.60 4.29 10.29
N TYR A 117 12.42 3.64 9.14
CA TYR A 117 13.25 2.52 8.68
C TYR A 117 14.36 2.92 7.71
N LYS A 118 14.54 4.21 7.41
CA LYS A 118 15.60 4.71 6.51
C LYS A 118 17.02 4.24 6.87
N ASN A 119 17.30 4.02 8.17
CA ASN A 119 18.60 3.53 8.62
C ASN A 119 18.85 2.06 8.24
N ASP A 120 17.79 1.26 8.09
CA ASP A 120 17.92 -0.12 7.61
C ASP A 120 18.47 -0.11 6.18
N PHE A 121 17.96 0.78 5.31
CA PHE A 121 18.48 0.97 3.94
C PHE A 121 19.95 1.40 3.92
N ILE A 122 20.34 2.36 4.76
CA ILE A 122 21.73 2.83 4.85
C ILE A 122 22.66 1.67 5.25
N ASN A 123 22.24 0.86 6.21
CA ASN A 123 23.02 -0.30 6.66
C ASN A 123 23.16 -1.37 5.59
N ASP A 124 22.09 -1.67 4.85
CA ASP A 124 22.10 -2.62 3.75
C ASP A 124 23.01 -2.13 2.61
N PHE A 125 22.93 -0.84 2.27
CA PHE A 125 23.80 -0.23 1.25
C PHE A 125 25.29 -0.24 1.62
N ASN A 126 25.60 0.00 2.89
CA ASN A 126 26.99 -0.04 3.37
C ASN A 126 27.58 -1.46 3.40
N GLN A 127 26.76 -2.49 3.58
CA GLN A 127 27.21 -3.89 3.49
C GLN A 127 27.54 -4.30 2.04
N LEU A 128 26.82 -3.76 1.05
CA LEU A 128 27.09 -4.03 -0.37
C LEU A 128 28.37 -3.36 -0.89
N LYS A 129 28.84 -2.30 -0.21
CA LYS A 129 30.08 -1.58 -0.57
C LYS A 129 31.35 -2.18 0.02
N LYS A 130 31.23 -3.16 0.93
CA LYS A 130 32.36 -3.91 1.47
C LYS A 130 32.60 -5.16 0.64
#